data_AF-A0A450UX32-F1
#
_entry.id   AF-A0A450UX32-F1
#
_cell.length_a   1.000
_cell.length_b   1.000
_cell.length_c   1.000
_cell.angle_alpha   90.00
_cell.angle_beta   90.00
_cell.angle_gamma   90.00
#
_symmetry.space_group_name_H-M   'P 1'
#
loop_
_entity.id
_entity.type
_entity.pdbx_description
1 polymer ?
#
loop_
_entity_poly.entity_id
_entity_poly.type
_entity_poly.pdbx_seq_one_letter_code
_entity_poly.pdbx_strand_id
1 'polypeptide(L)'
;MHERDDLDVLSEPFSHLYYFKEKRAKAVAYSGSDGEPGDYGDIKGKIIHASEHKPVFFKDMCYHCHDHLINDDDFLKSIINTFLIRDPAKSIPSHFNINPNATLDEMGYEKEYNILHKVVSLTGHHPLVIDAQDLIENPRETIKKYCDFLELPFMEDCLSWEAGYKSEWNTWKGWHESVSSSRGIERIESTYKEDILNNEKVRYYYDHHFPFYNKLSSYARSGDFRNA
;
A
#
# COMPACT_ATOMS: atom_id res chain seq x y z
N MET A 1 5.89 3.85 -9.87
CA MET A 1 7.21 4.01 -9.23
C MET A 1 8.26 3.08 -9.84
N HIS A 2 7.98 1.79 -10.06
CA HIS A 2 8.91 0.87 -10.76
C HIS A 2 9.39 1.33 -12.15
N GLU A 3 8.53 2.01 -12.91
CA GLU A 3 8.92 2.54 -14.24
C GLU A 3 9.87 3.73 -14.17
N ARG A 4 10.27 4.16 -12.97
CA ARG A 4 11.27 5.20 -12.78
C ARG A 4 12.62 4.57 -12.52
N ASP A 5 13.64 5.01 -13.24
CA ASP A 5 15.02 4.56 -13.08
C ASP A 5 15.78 5.31 -11.98
N ASP A 6 15.21 6.40 -11.45
CA ASP A 6 15.81 7.26 -10.43
C ASP A 6 15.56 6.78 -8.97
N LEU A 7 14.81 5.69 -8.77
CA LEU A 7 14.52 5.12 -7.46
C LEU A 7 14.96 3.67 -7.34
N ASP A 8 15.36 3.25 -6.14
CA ASP A 8 15.39 1.83 -5.77
C ASP A 8 14.04 1.45 -5.17
N VAL A 9 13.32 0.56 -5.86
CA VAL A 9 11.93 0.23 -5.54
C VAL A 9 11.84 -1.13 -4.85
N LEU A 10 11.41 -1.13 -3.59
CA LEU A 10 11.21 -2.33 -2.78
C LEU A 10 9.72 -2.66 -2.68
N SER A 11 9.32 -3.83 -3.18
CA SER A 11 7.93 -4.29 -3.13
C SER A 11 7.70 -5.16 -1.90
N GLU A 12 6.90 -4.64 -0.98
CA GLU A 12 6.45 -5.31 0.24
C GLU A 12 7.54 -5.97 1.09
N PRO A 13 8.65 -5.26 1.40
CA PRO A 13 9.76 -5.82 2.16
C PRO A 13 9.35 -6.40 3.52
N PHE A 14 8.26 -5.92 4.15
CA PHE A 14 7.78 -6.44 5.44
C PHE A 14 6.79 -7.60 5.33
N SER A 15 6.33 -7.98 4.13
CA SER A 15 5.36 -9.08 3.98
C SER A 15 5.86 -10.42 4.55
N HIS A 16 7.16 -10.69 4.40
CA HIS A 16 7.81 -11.90 4.90
C HIS A 16 7.87 -11.99 6.43
N LEU A 17 8.05 -10.84 7.09
CA LEU A 17 7.95 -10.73 8.54
C LEU A 17 6.56 -11.19 9.00
N TYR A 18 5.50 -10.67 8.38
CA TYR A 18 4.12 -10.97 8.73
C TYR A 18 3.73 -12.43 8.53
N TYR A 19 3.95 -12.96 7.32
CA TYR A 19 3.42 -14.27 6.93
C TYR A 19 4.31 -15.45 7.34
N PHE A 20 5.63 -15.29 7.38
CA PHE A 20 6.55 -16.41 7.57
C PHE A 20 7.33 -16.36 8.89
N LYS A 21 7.79 -15.18 9.31
CA LYS A 21 8.50 -15.02 10.59
C LYS A 21 7.52 -15.07 11.77
N GLU A 22 6.51 -14.22 11.74
CA GLU A 22 5.53 -14.07 12.82
C GLU A 22 4.30 -14.96 12.65
N LYS A 23 4.06 -15.43 11.41
CA LYS A 23 2.97 -16.37 11.08
C LYS A 23 1.60 -15.85 11.51
N ARG A 24 1.37 -14.55 11.34
CA ARG A 24 0.11 -13.89 11.76
C ARG A 24 -1.09 -14.32 10.93
N ALA A 25 -0.86 -14.66 9.68
CA ALA A 25 -1.84 -15.27 8.79
C ALA A 25 -1.15 -16.22 7.82
N LYS A 26 -1.96 -16.97 7.05
CA LYS A 26 -1.46 -17.86 6.00
C LYS A 26 -1.28 -17.06 4.71
N ALA A 27 -0.06 -17.00 4.18
CA ALA A 27 0.18 -16.48 2.84
C ALA A 27 -0.61 -17.29 1.80
N VAL A 28 -1.32 -16.59 0.91
CA VAL A 28 -2.02 -17.21 -0.23
C VAL A 28 -1.45 -16.71 -1.54
N ALA A 29 -1.48 -17.59 -2.55
CA ALA A 29 -0.97 -17.32 -3.88
C ALA A 29 0.52 -16.88 -3.91
N TYR A 30 1.25 -17.26 -2.85
CA TYR A 30 2.68 -17.07 -2.76
C TYR A 30 3.41 -18.12 -3.62
N SER A 31 4.31 -17.67 -4.50
CA SER A 31 5.13 -18.58 -5.32
C SER A 31 6.63 -18.30 -5.25
N GLY A 32 7.04 -17.48 -4.27
CA GLY A 32 8.45 -17.21 -4.00
C GLY A 32 9.17 -18.40 -3.38
N SER A 33 10.50 -18.32 -3.38
CA SER A 33 11.39 -19.24 -2.69
C SER A 33 12.41 -18.41 -1.93
N ASP A 34 11.95 -17.63 -0.96
CA ASP A 34 12.85 -16.73 -0.25
C ASP A 34 13.50 -17.45 0.93
N GLY A 35 14.73 -17.02 1.26
CA GLY A 35 15.46 -17.51 2.42
C GLY A 35 14.76 -17.17 3.74
N GLU A 36 15.41 -17.45 4.88
CA GLU A 36 14.81 -17.15 6.17
C GLU A 36 14.39 -15.66 6.27
N PRO A 37 13.13 -15.38 6.67
CA PRO A 37 12.65 -14.01 6.78
C PRO A 37 13.40 -13.28 7.89
N GLY A 38 13.97 -12.12 7.54
CA GLY A 38 14.59 -11.20 8.50
C GLY A 38 13.56 -10.68 9.51
N ASP A 39 14.03 -10.23 10.67
CA ASP A 39 13.16 -9.50 11.59
C ASP A 39 12.93 -8.05 11.13
N TYR A 40 12.09 -7.32 11.86
CA TYR A 40 11.80 -5.92 11.54
C TYR A 40 13.07 -5.05 11.49
N GLY A 41 14.02 -5.26 12.41
CA GLY A 41 15.28 -4.52 12.47
C GLY A 41 16.17 -4.81 11.27
N ASP A 42 16.29 -6.08 10.87
CA ASP A 42 17.02 -6.50 9.68
C ASP A 42 16.47 -5.83 8.41
N ILE A 43 15.13 -5.85 8.24
CA ILE A 43 14.45 -5.30 7.08
C ILE A 43 14.61 -3.76 7.05
N LYS A 44 14.37 -3.09 8.19
CA LYS A 44 14.60 -1.65 8.33
C LYS A 44 16.05 -1.27 8.00
N GLY A 45 17.01 -2.01 8.55
CA GLY A 45 18.43 -1.78 8.32
C GLY A 45 18.81 -1.86 6.83
N LYS A 46 18.24 -2.83 6.10
CA LYS A 46 18.42 -2.93 4.64
C LYS A 46 17.85 -1.74 3.87
N ILE A 47 16.66 -1.26 4.25
CA ILE A 47 16.04 -0.08 3.63
C ILE A 47 16.93 1.16 3.85
N ILE A 48 17.37 1.39 5.09
CA ILE A 48 18.24 2.51 5.44
C ILE A 48 19.57 2.42 4.69
N HIS A 49 20.20 1.25 4.66
CA HIS A 49 21.46 1.06 3.95
C HIS A 49 21.34 1.27 2.44
N ALA A 50 20.24 0.82 1.81
CA ALA A 50 19.97 1.11 0.41
C ALA A 50 19.85 2.62 0.15
N SER A 51 19.22 3.35 1.09
CA SER A 51 19.07 4.81 0.99
C SER A 51 20.37 5.60 1.02
N GLU A 52 21.47 5.02 1.51
CA GLU A 52 22.82 5.62 1.47
C GLU A 52 23.37 5.74 0.04
N HIS A 53 22.83 4.98 -0.91
CA HIS A 53 23.33 4.87 -2.27
C HIS A 53 22.41 5.54 -3.29
N LYS A 54 21.09 5.41 -3.11
CA LYS A 54 20.06 5.91 -4.03
C LYS A 54 18.74 6.17 -3.27
N PRO A 55 17.91 7.14 -3.67
CA PRO A 55 16.59 7.30 -3.07
C PRO A 55 15.77 6.01 -3.16
N VAL A 56 15.17 5.61 -2.04
CA VAL A 56 14.39 4.37 -1.92
C VAL A 56 12.91 4.69 -1.87
N PHE A 57 12.14 3.97 -2.68
CA PHE A 57 10.69 3.87 -2.53
C PHE A 57 10.35 2.46 -2.07
N PHE A 58 9.59 2.31 -0.99
CA PHE A 58 9.06 1.02 -0.60
C PHE A 58 7.55 1.11 -0.38
N LYS A 59 6.84 0.06 -0.77
CA LYS A 59 5.39 -0.06 -0.57
C LYS A 59 5.11 -1.35 0.18
N ASP A 60 4.42 -1.25 1.30
CA ASP A 60 3.89 -2.38 2.05
C ASP A 60 2.39 -2.22 2.28
N MET A 61 1.73 -3.34 2.59
CA MET A 61 0.43 -3.27 3.25
C MET A 61 0.66 -2.86 4.71
N CYS A 62 -0.14 -1.93 5.24
CA CYS A 62 0.11 -1.38 6.58
C CYS A 62 0.16 -2.47 7.68
N TYR A 63 -0.63 -3.53 7.54
CA TYR A 63 -0.66 -4.62 8.52
C TYR A 63 0.64 -5.47 8.56
N HIS A 64 1.50 -5.42 7.54
CA HIS A 64 2.72 -6.24 7.49
C HIS A 64 3.69 -5.96 8.64
N CYS A 65 3.80 -4.71 9.07
CA CYS A 65 4.73 -4.30 10.13
C CYS A 65 4.12 -3.35 11.16
N HIS A 66 2.81 -3.13 11.16
CA HIS A 66 2.13 -2.15 12.02
C HIS A 66 2.61 -2.16 13.47
N ASP A 67 2.67 -3.33 14.12
CA ASP A 67 2.98 -3.43 15.55
C ASP A 67 4.43 -3.03 15.88
N HIS A 68 5.33 -3.11 14.91
CA HIS A 68 6.69 -2.59 15.04
C HIS A 68 6.74 -1.12 14.66
N LEU A 69 6.16 -0.77 13.50
CA LEU A 69 6.22 0.56 12.91
C LEU A 69 5.55 1.62 13.80
N ILE A 70 4.41 1.32 14.41
CA ILE A 70 3.69 2.26 15.30
C ILE A 70 4.52 2.64 16.54
N ASN A 71 5.51 1.81 16.90
CA ASN A 71 6.39 1.99 18.05
C ASN A 71 7.79 2.50 17.66
N ASP A 72 8.04 2.76 16.36
CA ASP A 72 9.35 3.19 15.84
C ASP A 72 9.29 4.66 15.37
N ASP A 73 9.23 5.55 16.36
CA ASP A 73 9.12 6.99 16.13
C ASP A 73 10.27 7.54 15.27
N ASP A 74 11.48 7.01 15.44
CA ASP A 74 12.66 7.45 14.70
C ASP A 74 12.55 7.07 13.22
N PHE A 75 12.11 5.84 12.92
CA PHE A 75 11.93 5.42 11.54
C PHE A 75 10.82 6.21 10.86
N LEU A 76 9.67 6.38 11.52
CA LEU A 76 8.55 7.17 11.00
C LEU A 76 8.93 8.63 10.70
N LYS A 77 9.83 9.22 11.49
CA LYS A 77 10.37 10.58 11.25
C LYS A 77 11.43 10.63 10.15
N SER A 78 12.14 9.53 9.90
CA SER A 78 13.22 9.46 8.91
C SER A 78 12.75 9.24 7.47
N ILE A 79 11.45 8.99 7.26
CA ILE A 79 10.87 8.68 5.94
C ILE A 79 9.73 9.65 5.60
N ILE A 80 9.47 9.81 4.30
CA ILE A 80 8.27 10.50 3.82
C ILE A 80 7.13 9.49 3.78
N ASN A 81 6.16 9.64 4.68
CA ASN A 81 5.00 8.75 4.78
C ASN A 81 3.91 9.22 3.81
N THR A 82 3.40 8.29 3.00
CA THR A 82 2.25 8.51 2.12
C THR A 82 1.32 7.31 2.16
N PHE A 83 0.04 7.53 1.90
CA PHE A 83 -1.00 6.52 2.10
C PHE A 83 -1.84 6.38 0.83
N LEU A 84 -2.21 5.15 0.50
CA LEU A 84 -3.02 4.83 -0.68
C LEU A 84 -4.26 4.08 -0.20
N ILE A 85 -5.42 4.71 -0.34
CA ILE A 85 -6.70 4.14 0.07
C ILE A 85 -7.54 3.79 -1.13
N ARG A 86 -8.48 2.87 -0.93
CA ARG A 86 -9.54 2.54 -1.90
C ARG A 86 -10.80 2.26 -1.11
N ASP A 87 -11.96 2.54 -1.70
CA ASP A 87 -13.27 2.24 -1.09
C ASP A 87 -13.32 0.79 -0.55
N PRO A 88 -13.52 0.57 0.76
CA PRO A 88 -13.57 -0.76 1.35
C PRO A 88 -14.69 -1.64 0.78
N ALA A 89 -15.77 -1.04 0.26
CA ALA A 89 -16.83 -1.80 -0.44
C ALA A 89 -16.32 -2.46 -1.73
N LYS A 90 -15.21 -1.99 -2.29
CA LYS A 90 -14.55 -2.56 -3.48
C LYS A 90 -13.32 -3.41 -3.10
N SER A 91 -12.52 -2.94 -2.15
CA SER A 91 -11.26 -3.59 -1.76
C SER A 91 -11.47 -4.90 -1.00
N ILE A 92 -12.41 -4.94 -0.06
CA ILE A 92 -12.62 -6.14 0.78
C ILE A 92 -13.13 -7.32 -0.06
N PRO A 93 -14.17 -7.17 -0.92
CA PRO A 93 -14.56 -8.24 -1.84
C PRO A 93 -13.42 -8.71 -2.76
N SER A 94 -12.62 -7.76 -3.27
CA SER A 94 -11.46 -8.06 -4.11
C SER A 94 -10.44 -8.94 -3.39
N HIS A 95 -10.17 -8.64 -2.12
CA HIS A 95 -9.25 -9.44 -1.30
C HIS A 95 -9.83 -10.83 -1.03
N PHE A 96 -11.12 -10.92 -0.68
CA PHE A 96 -11.82 -12.19 -0.41
C PHE A 96 -11.87 -13.12 -1.61
N ASN A 97 -11.97 -12.57 -2.83
CA ASN A 97 -11.94 -13.37 -4.05
C ASN A 97 -10.64 -14.17 -4.21
N ILE A 98 -9.51 -13.65 -3.72
CA ILE A 98 -8.21 -14.32 -3.77
C ILE A 98 -7.94 -15.10 -2.49
N ASN A 99 -8.30 -14.52 -1.33
CA ASN A 99 -8.16 -15.12 0.00
C ASN A 99 -9.51 -15.19 0.73
N PRO A 100 -10.33 -16.24 0.53
CA PRO A 100 -11.59 -16.39 1.26
C PRO A 100 -11.42 -16.49 2.80
N ASN A 101 -10.21 -16.84 3.24
CA ASN A 101 -9.86 -16.97 4.65
C ASN A 101 -9.22 -15.71 5.23
N ALA A 102 -9.21 -14.58 4.51
CA ALA A 102 -8.64 -13.34 4.97
C ALA A 102 -9.17 -12.94 6.37
N THR A 103 -8.25 -12.45 7.18
CA THR A 103 -8.53 -11.95 8.53
C THR A 103 -9.01 -10.50 8.47
N LEU A 104 -9.63 -10.03 9.54
CA LEU A 104 -10.02 -8.62 9.66
C LEU A 104 -8.78 -7.72 9.57
N ASP A 105 -7.69 -8.15 10.20
CA ASP A 105 -6.41 -7.43 10.25
C ASP A 105 -5.82 -7.15 8.86
N GLU A 106 -5.97 -8.09 7.92
CA GLU A 106 -5.47 -7.98 6.54
C GLU A 106 -6.21 -6.93 5.69
N MET A 107 -7.30 -6.33 6.17
CA MET A 107 -7.92 -5.19 5.47
C MET A 107 -7.21 -3.87 5.78
N GLY A 108 -6.51 -3.77 6.91
CA GLY A 108 -5.49 -2.75 7.17
C GLY A 108 -5.95 -1.31 7.46
N TYR A 109 -7.19 -0.89 7.16
CA TYR A 109 -7.58 0.54 7.26
C TYR A 109 -7.45 1.14 8.68
N GLU A 110 -7.75 0.36 9.72
CA GLU A 110 -7.57 0.83 11.11
C GLU A 110 -6.11 1.08 11.41
N LYS A 111 -5.25 0.13 11.03
CA LYS A 111 -3.80 0.21 11.19
C LYS A 111 -3.22 1.36 10.40
N GLU A 112 -3.67 1.54 9.17
CA GLU A 112 -3.25 2.63 8.29
C GLU A 112 -3.59 4.00 8.90
N TYR A 113 -4.82 4.16 9.42
CA TYR A 113 -5.21 5.37 10.13
C TYR A 113 -4.38 5.61 11.41
N ASN A 114 -4.08 4.56 12.17
CA ASN A 114 -3.25 4.69 13.38
C ASN A 114 -1.84 5.19 13.05
N ILE A 115 -1.22 4.67 11.98
CA ILE A 115 0.08 5.14 11.51
C ILE A 115 -0.01 6.58 11.01
N LEU A 116 -1.02 6.92 10.21
CA LEU A 116 -1.22 8.31 9.74
C LEU A 116 -1.34 9.27 10.93
N HIS A 117 -2.21 8.95 11.90
CA HIS A 117 -2.40 9.78 13.08
C HIS A 117 -1.11 9.91 13.90
N LYS A 118 -0.34 8.83 14.04
CA LYS A 118 0.97 8.83 14.69
C LYS A 118 1.95 9.75 13.97
N VAL A 119 2.06 9.68 12.64
CA VAL A 119 2.94 10.56 11.84
C VAL A 119 2.56 12.03 12.04
N VAL A 120 1.27 12.37 11.97
CA VAL A 120 0.79 13.74 12.22
C VAL A 120 1.19 14.19 13.63
N SER A 121 1.00 13.34 14.64
CA SER A 121 1.35 13.67 16.03
C SER A 121 2.86 13.86 16.26
N LEU A 122 3.70 13.13 15.51
CA LEU A 122 5.15 13.16 15.66
C LEU A 122 5.81 14.31 14.91
N THR A 123 5.24 14.70 13.77
CA THR A 123 5.90 15.60 12.82
C THR A 123 5.19 16.94 12.67
N GLY A 124 3.90 17.03 13.05
CA GLY A 124 3.04 18.18 12.75
C GLY A 124 2.63 18.29 11.29
N HIS A 125 3.22 17.49 10.39
CA HIS A 125 2.93 17.53 8.97
C HIS A 125 1.78 16.57 8.62
N HIS A 126 0.95 16.99 7.68
CA HIS A 126 -0.12 16.17 7.13
C HIS A 126 0.43 15.31 5.98
N PRO A 127 0.45 13.96 6.11
CA PRO A 127 0.86 13.07 5.02
C PRO A 127 -0.07 13.16 3.82
N LEU A 128 0.47 12.89 2.63
CA LEU A 128 -0.35 12.76 1.43
C LEU A 128 -1.13 11.44 1.45
N VAL A 129 -2.44 11.54 1.27
CA VAL A 129 -3.34 10.41 1.07
C VAL A 129 -3.88 10.45 -0.35
N ILE A 130 -3.67 9.39 -1.10
CA ILE A 130 -4.21 9.20 -2.46
C ILE A 130 -5.41 8.27 -2.38
N ASP A 131 -6.57 8.70 -2.91
CA ASP A 131 -7.66 7.77 -3.22
C ASP A 131 -7.39 7.10 -4.57
N ALA A 132 -7.44 5.76 -4.60
CA ALA A 132 -7.26 4.98 -5.80
C ALA A 132 -8.28 5.33 -6.89
N GLN A 133 -9.46 5.83 -6.53
CA GLN A 133 -10.42 6.31 -7.52
C GLN A 133 -9.92 7.57 -8.22
N ASP A 134 -9.34 8.54 -7.50
CA ASP A 134 -8.72 9.73 -8.10
C ASP A 134 -7.51 9.37 -8.98
N LEU A 135 -6.74 8.37 -8.56
CA LEU A 135 -5.61 7.84 -9.33
C LEU A 135 -6.08 7.20 -10.64
N ILE A 136 -7.20 6.48 -10.64
CA ILE A 136 -7.76 5.85 -11.84
C ILE A 136 -8.41 6.89 -12.77
N GLU A 137 -9.14 7.86 -12.22
CA GLU A 137 -9.87 8.86 -13.00
C GLU A 137 -8.94 9.94 -13.59
N ASN A 138 -7.89 10.32 -12.87
CA ASN A 138 -6.96 11.38 -13.26
C ASN A 138 -5.49 10.99 -13.00
N PRO A 139 -4.98 9.90 -13.60
CA PRO A 139 -3.68 9.30 -13.25
C PRO A 139 -2.52 10.29 -13.35
N ARG A 140 -2.49 11.08 -14.44
CA ARG A 140 -1.44 12.06 -14.67
C ARG A 140 -1.39 13.13 -13.59
N GLU A 141 -2.53 13.76 -13.28
CA GLU A 141 -2.57 14.83 -12.28
C GLU A 141 -2.35 14.30 -10.87
N THR A 142 -2.86 13.11 -10.55
CA THR A 142 -2.64 12.46 -9.26
C THR A 142 -1.17 12.09 -9.05
N ILE A 143 -0.52 11.47 -10.04
CA ILE A 143 0.91 11.12 -9.95
C ILE A 143 1.79 12.37 -9.98
N LYS A 144 1.43 13.41 -10.74
CA LYS A 144 2.15 14.68 -10.70
C LYS A 144 2.12 15.30 -9.30
N LYS A 145 0.95 15.38 -8.66
CA LYS A 145 0.83 15.82 -7.26
C LYS A 145 1.63 14.95 -6.30
N TYR A 146 1.66 13.65 -6.54
CA TYR A 146 2.46 12.72 -5.74
C TYR A 146 3.95 13.02 -5.84
N CYS A 147 4.46 13.18 -7.07
CA CYS A 147 5.85 13.58 -7.32
C CYS A 147 6.17 14.94 -6.68
N ASP A 148 5.30 15.93 -6.84
CA ASP A 148 5.47 17.26 -6.26
C ASP A 148 5.57 17.21 -4.72
N PHE A 149 4.74 16.39 -4.05
CA PHE A 149 4.79 16.18 -2.59
C PHE A 149 6.08 15.49 -2.14
N LEU A 150 6.59 14.55 -2.95
CA LEU A 150 7.84 13.84 -2.68
C LEU A 150 9.09 14.61 -3.10
N GLU A 151 8.94 15.82 -3.65
CA GLU A 151 10.04 16.60 -4.24
C GLU A 151 10.78 15.86 -5.38
N LEU A 152 10.05 15.03 -6.13
CA LEU A 152 10.55 14.28 -7.27
C LEU A 152 10.10 14.93 -8.60
N PRO A 153 10.92 14.83 -9.67
CA PRO A 153 10.47 15.27 -10.99
C PRO A 153 9.38 14.33 -11.51
N PHE A 154 8.27 14.90 -12.00
CA PHE A 154 7.26 14.13 -12.72
C PHE A 154 7.83 13.64 -14.07
N MET A 155 7.66 12.35 -14.38
CA MET A 155 8.09 11.72 -15.63
C MET A 155 6.86 11.12 -16.31
N GLU A 156 6.54 11.54 -17.53
CA GLU A 156 5.32 11.06 -18.22
C GLU A 156 5.35 9.54 -18.43
N ASP A 157 6.53 8.98 -18.71
CA ASP A 157 6.74 7.54 -18.91
C ASP A 157 6.39 6.69 -17.69
N CYS A 158 6.34 7.27 -16.47
CA CYS A 158 6.01 6.50 -15.28
C CYS A 158 4.53 6.07 -15.18
N LEU A 159 3.69 6.55 -16.10
CA LEU A 159 2.26 6.21 -16.22
C LEU A 159 2.00 4.98 -17.10
N SER A 160 3.00 4.52 -17.85
CA SER A 160 2.87 3.45 -18.83
C SER A 160 3.89 2.35 -18.59
N TRP A 161 3.49 1.10 -18.80
CA TRP A 161 4.40 -0.05 -18.70
C TRP A 161 4.10 -1.06 -19.79
N GLU A 162 5.12 -1.87 -20.12
CA GLU A 162 4.93 -3.02 -20.99
C GLU A 162 4.01 -4.03 -20.30
N ALA A 163 2.96 -4.43 -21.01
CA ALA A 163 2.06 -5.49 -20.55
C ALA A 163 2.84 -6.80 -20.48
N GLY A 164 2.67 -7.53 -19.38
CA GLY A 164 3.43 -8.74 -19.11
C GLY A 164 3.68 -8.91 -17.62
N TYR A 165 3.86 -10.16 -17.20
CA TYR A 165 4.14 -10.46 -15.80
C TYR A 165 5.59 -10.11 -15.45
N LYS A 166 5.80 -9.09 -14.62
CA LYS A 166 7.12 -8.75 -14.10
C LYS A 166 7.57 -9.77 -13.05
N SER A 167 8.86 -10.13 -13.06
CA SER A 167 9.43 -11.14 -12.16
C SER A 167 9.23 -10.82 -10.67
N GLU A 168 9.13 -9.53 -10.36
CA GLU A 168 8.93 -8.89 -9.08
C GLU A 168 7.52 -9.16 -8.51
N TRP A 169 6.57 -9.53 -9.38
CA TRP A 169 5.22 -9.91 -8.97
C TRP A 169 5.10 -11.40 -8.67
N ASN A 170 6.13 -12.22 -8.93
CA ASN A 170 6.07 -13.68 -8.72
C ASN A 170 5.78 -14.06 -7.27
N THR A 171 6.16 -13.20 -6.33
CA THR A 171 5.94 -13.42 -4.90
C THR A 171 4.47 -13.56 -4.56
N TRP A 172 3.57 -12.84 -5.25
CA TRP A 172 2.13 -12.84 -5.00
C TRP A 172 1.35 -13.01 -6.32
N LYS A 173 1.39 -14.23 -6.88
CA LYS A 173 0.61 -14.58 -8.08
C LYS A 173 -0.88 -14.41 -7.82
N GLY A 174 -1.67 -14.09 -8.84
CA GLY A 174 -3.10 -13.82 -8.71
C GLY A 174 -3.46 -12.43 -8.17
N TRP A 175 -2.64 -11.81 -7.31
CA TRP A 175 -2.86 -10.44 -6.83
C TRP A 175 -2.55 -9.37 -7.88
N HIS A 176 -1.71 -9.70 -8.87
CA HIS A 176 -1.23 -8.79 -9.91
C HIS A 176 -1.77 -9.11 -11.30
N GLU A 177 -2.73 -10.04 -11.45
CA GLU A 177 -3.23 -10.46 -12.77
C GLU A 177 -3.74 -9.27 -13.60
N SER A 178 -4.57 -8.43 -12.98
CA SER A 178 -5.18 -7.27 -13.63
C SER A 178 -4.13 -6.24 -14.10
N VAL A 179 -3.14 -5.95 -13.26
CA VAL A 179 -2.03 -5.04 -13.60
C VAL A 179 -1.14 -5.66 -14.68
N SER A 180 -0.88 -6.96 -14.61
CA SER A 180 -0.03 -7.65 -15.59
C SER A 180 -0.61 -7.70 -17.01
N SER A 181 -1.93 -7.59 -17.14
CA SER A 181 -2.61 -7.46 -18.43
C SER A 181 -2.78 -6.02 -18.93
N SER A 182 -2.54 -5.03 -18.08
CA SER A 182 -2.69 -3.61 -18.39
C SER A 182 -1.39 -3.00 -18.94
N ARG A 183 -1.49 -1.81 -19.54
CA ARG A 183 -0.34 -1.01 -20.03
C ARG A 183 -0.18 0.34 -19.32
N GLY A 184 -0.99 0.56 -18.28
CA GLY A 184 -1.10 1.83 -17.60
C GLY A 184 -2.19 1.80 -16.53
N ILE A 185 -2.37 2.93 -15.84
CA ILE A 185 -3.39 3.06 -14.80
C ILE A 185 -4.75 3.20 -15.47
N GLU A 186 -5.57 2.16 -15.39
CA GLU A 186 -6.88 2.11 -16.02
C GLU A 186 -7.96 1.58 -15.08
N ARG A 187 -9.21 1.90 -15.40
CA ARG A 187 -10.36 1.38 -14.66
C ARG A 187 -10.58 -0.06 -15.02
N ILE A 188 -10.46 -0.93 -14.03
CA ILE A 188 -10.79 -2.35 -14.15
C ILE A 188 -12.11 -2.58 -13.41
N GLU A 189 -13.17 -2.81 -14.18
CA GLU A 189 -14.44 -3.22 -13.59
C GLU A 189 -14.35 -4.68 -13.13
N SER A 190 -14.66 -4.90 -11.87
CA SER A 190 -14.69 -6.23 -11.29
C SER A 190 -15.98 -6.46 -10.52
N THR A 191 -16.58 -7.61 -10.75
CA THR A 191 -17.71 -8.13 -9.98
C THR A 191 -17.24 -9.39 -9.26
N TYR A 192 -17.37 -9.40 -7.94
CA TYR A 192 -16.97 -10.54 -7.12
C TYR A 192 -18.20 -11.33 -6.71
N LYS A 193 -18.04 -12.64 -6.55
CA LYS A 193 -19.14 -13.54 -6.13
C LYS A 193 -19.65 -13.16 -4.74
N GLU A 194 -18.74 -12.78 -3.85
CA GLU A 194 -19.02 -12.39 -2.48
C GLU A 194 -18.77 -10.90 -2.31
N ASP A 195 -19.72 -10.19 -1.71
CA ASP A 195 -19.67 -8.75 -1.47
C ASP A 195 -20.31 -8.35 -0.13
N ILE A 196 -20.38 -7.04 0.13
CA ILE A 196 -20.95 -6.50 1.37
C ILE A 196 -22.46 -6.73 1.53
N LEU A 197 -23.15 -7.14 0.46
CA LEU A 197 -24.60 -7.38 0.47
C LEU A 197 -24.94 -8.85 0.69
N ASN A 198 -24.07 -9.77 0.26
CA ASN A 198 -24.34 -11.20 0.25
C ASN A 198 -23.41 -12.06 1.14
N ASN A 199 -22.38 -11.48 1.77
CA ASN A 199 -21.49 -12.17 2.71
C ASN A 199 -21.38 -11.40 4.04
N GLU A 200 -21.86 -12.01 5.12
CA GLU A 200 -21.86 -11.42 6.47
C GLU A 200 -20.46 -11.09 7.01
N LYS A 201 -19.45 -11.91 6.69
CA LYS A 201 -18.07 -11.69 7.11
C LYS A 201 -17.46 -10.47 6.37
N VAL A 202 -17.72 -10.37 5.06
CA VAL A 202 -17.30 -9.22 4.25
C VAL A 202 -17.98 -7.94 4.73
N ARG A 203 -19.29 -8.01 5.03
CA ARG A 203 -20.05 -6.90 5.62
C ARG A 203 -19.47 -6.46 6.97
N TYR A 204 -19.19 -7.40 7.86
CA TYR A 204 -18.59 -7.12 9.16
C TYR A 204 -17.24 -6.41 9.02
N TYR A 205 -16.38 -6.84 8.09
CA TYR A 205 -15.08 -6.21 7.86
C TYR A 205 -15.25 -4.79 7.31
N TYR A 206 -16.20 -4.59 6.39
CA TYR A 206 -16.55 -3.27 5.89
C TYR A 206 -17.02 -2.36 7.03
N ASP A 207 -17.98 -2.78 7.84
CA ASP A 207 -18.54 -1.97 8.92
C ASP A 207 -17.48 -1.60 9.97
N HIS A 208 -16.52 -2.50 10.25
CA HIS A 208 -15.37 -2.22 11.12
C HIS A 208 -14.42 -1.18 10.52
N HIS A 209 -14.06 -1.30 9.25
CA HIS A 209 -13.03 -0.46 8.62
C HIS A 209 -13.56 0.84 8.03
N PHE A 210 -14.86 0.95 7.72
CA PHE A 210 -15.45 2.11 7.08
C PHE A 210 -15.25 3.42 7.86
N PRO A 211 -15.38 3.46 9.20
CA PRO A 211 -15.06 4.67 9.97
C PRO A 211 -13.61 5.14 9.79
N PHE A 212 -12.65 4.22 9.69
CA PHE A 212 -11.24 4.55 9.49
C PHE A 212 -10.97 5.01 8.05
N TYR A 213 -11.58 4.35 7.06
CA TYR A 213 -11.56 4.81 5.68
C TYR A 213 -12.07 6.25 5.56
N ASN A 214 -13.19 6.58 6.21
CA ASN A 214 -13.73 7.95 6.16
C ASN A 214 -12.73 8.98 6.72
N LYS A 215 -12.05 8.66 7.83
CA LYS A 215 -11.01 9.52 8.41
C LYS A 215 -9.79 9.64 7.49
N LEU A 216 -9.35 8.57 6.82
CA LEU A 216 -8.28 8.64 5.84
C LEU A 216 -8.70 9.48 4.63
N SER A 217 -9.91 9.26 4.12
CA SER A 217 -10.45 9.95 2.94
C SER A 217 -10.60 11.46 3.13
N SER A 218 -10.79 11.95 4.37
CA SER A 218 -10.84 13.38 4.62
C SER A 218 -9.49 14.07 4.36
N TYR A 219 -8.37 13.37 4.51
CA TYR A 219 -7.04 13.89 4.15
C TYR A 219 -6.83 13.93 2.63
N ALA A 220 -7.42 12.99 1.88
CA ALA A 220 -7.37 13.03 0.42
C ALA A 220 -8.15 14.23 -0.15
N ARG A 221 -9.30 14.55 0.47
CA ARG A 221 -10.20 15.64 0.04
C ARG A 221 -9.77 17.02 0.49
N SER A 222 -8.91 17.14 1.51
CA SER A 222 -8.66 18.43 2.16
C SER A 222 -7.91 19.43 1.29
N GLY A 223 -7.24 19.04 0.20
CA GLY A 223 -6.78 19.91 -0.90
C GLY A 223 -5.79 21.06 -0.58
N ASP A 224 -5.69 21.50 0.67
CA ASP A 224 -4.87 22.60 1.15
C ASP A 224 -3.64 22.04 1.88
N PHE A 225 -2.55 21.89 1.13
CA PHE A 225 -1.26 21.43 1.63
C PHE A 225 -0.26 22.58 1.77
N ARG A 226 -0.74 23.83 1.79
CA ARG A 226 0.07 25.01 2.07
C ARG A 226 -0.51 25.67 3.32
N ASN A 227 0.21 25.53 4.44
CA ASN A 227 -0.05 26.12 5.76
C ASN A 227 -0.82 25.23 6.74
N ALA A 228 -0.08 24.41 7.48
CA ALA A 228 -0.24 24.25 8.92
C ALA A 228 1.16 24.28 9.54
#